data_AF-S8CLJ5-F1
#
_entry.id   AF-S8CLJ5-F1
#
_cell.length_a   1.000
_cell.length_b   1.000
_cell.length_c   1.000
_cell.angle_alpha   90.00
_cell.angle_beta   90.00
_cell.angle_gamma   90.00
#
_symmetry.space_group_name_H-M   'P 1'
#
loop_
_entity.id
_entity.type
_entity.pdbx_description
1 polymer ?
#
loop_
_entity_poly.entity_id
_entity_poly.type
_entity_poly.pdbx_seq_one_letter_code
_entity_poly.pdbx_strand_id
1 'polypeptide(L)' 'VADSAGTSDGSELWGYVEVRPKAHLFWWYYRSPNRSQYPNKTWPIILWLQGGPV' A
#
# COMPACT_ATOMS: atom_id res chain seq x y z
N VAL A 1 8.84 1.06 -13.77
CA VAL A 1 9.03 0.77 -12.33
C VAL A 1 8.31 1.89 -11.61
N ALA A 2 7.27 1.61 -10.84
CA ALA A 2 6.57 2.68 -10.10
C ALA A 2 7.52 3.23 -9.04
N ASP A 3 7.88 4.51 -9.12
CA ASP A 3 8.66 5.17 -8.09
C ASP A 3 7.80 5.19 -6.81
N SER A 4 8.26 4.48 -5.78
CA SER A 4 7.58 4.38 -4.50
C SER A 4 8.41 5.10 -3.45
N ALA A 5 7.76 6.00 -2.72
CA ALA A 5 8.33 6.72 -1.60
C ALA A 5 7.75 6.16 -0.30
N GLY A 6 8.34 6.51 0.83
CA GLY A 6 7.88 6.00 2.12
C GLY A 6 8.71 6.52 3.27
N THR A 7 8.34 6.09 4.47
CA THR A 7 9.09 6.39 5.68
C THR A 7 10.38 5.55 5.76
N SER A 8 11.37 6.02 6.53
CA SER A 8 12.67 5.35 6.65
C SER A 8 12.62 4.03 7.41
N ASP A 9 11.70 3.89 8.36
CA ASP A 9 11.36 2.62 9.02
C ASP A 9 10.48 1.72 8.12
N GLY A 10 10.02 2.30 7.01
CA GLY A 10 9.11 1.76 6.03
C GLY A 10 7.74 1.38 6.58
N SER A 11 7.35 1.84 7.76
CA SER A 11 5.99 1.67 8.26
C SER A 11 4.94 2.15 7.25
N GLU A 12 5.31 3.10 6.40
CA GLU A 12 4.47 3.60 5.33
C GLU A 12 5.20 3.55 3.98
N LEU A 13 4.45 3.20 2.94
CA LEU A 13 4.87 3.29 1.55
C LEU A 13 3.72 3.92 0.75
N TRP A 14 4.04 4.74 -0.24
CA TRP A 14 3.06 5.31 -1.14
C TRP A 14 3.63 5.49 -2.54
N GLY A 15 2.73 5.61 -3.51
CA GLY A 15 3.12 5.83 -4.88
C GLY A 15 1.93 5.82 -5.81
N TYR A 16 2.26 5.67 -7.09
CA TYR A 16 1.29 5.65 -8.17
C TYR A 16 1.40 4.34 -8.94
N VAL A 17 0.26 3.74 -9.27
CA VAL A 17 0.18 2.60 -10.17
C VAL A 17 -0.57 3.01 -11.42
N GLU A 18 -0.02 2.71 -12.60
CA GLU A 18 -0.73 2.92 -13.85
C GLU A 18 -1.86 1.89 -13.99
N VAL A 19 -3.10 2.37 -14.06
CA VAL A 19 -4.30 1.50 -14.16
C VAL A 19 -4.85 1.39 -15.59
N ARG A 20 -4.50 2.36 -16.44
CA ARG A 20 -4.72 2.39 -17.90
C ARG A 20 -3.79 3.45 -18.50
N PRO A 21 -3.54 3.45 -19.83
CA PRO A 21 -2.62 4.40 -20.44
C PRO A 21 -2.86 5.84 -19.99
N LYS A 22 -1.80 6.46 -19.43
CA LYS A 22 -1.81 7.85 -18.91
C LYS A 22 -2.69 8.10 -17.67
N ALA A 23 -3.23 7.07 -17.03
CA ALA A 23 -4.00 7.20 -15.80
C ALA A 23 -3.35 6.44 -14.65
N HIS A 24 -3.07 7.15 -13.57
CA HIS A 24 -2.34 6.65 -12.43
C HIS A 24 -3.19 6.76 -11.17
N LEU A 25 -3.35 5.64 -10.45
CA LEU A 25 -4.02 5.58 -9.16
C LEU A 25 -2.99 5.76 -8.05
N PHE A 26 -3.23 6.73 -7.17
CA PHE A 26 -2.47 6.86 -5.93
C PHE A 26 -2.85 5.76 -4.95
N TRP A 27 -1.86 5.20 -4.27
CA TRP A 27 -2.05 4.28 -3.16
C TRP A 27 -1.15 4.64 -1.97
N TRP A 28 -1.62 4.32 -0.77
CA TRP A 28 -0.86 4.48 0.48
C TRP A 28 -1.03 3.23 1.33
N TYR A 29 0.08 2.55 1.59
CA TYR A 29 0.17 1.34 2.38
C TYR A 29 0.73 1.64 3.77
N TYR A 30 0.01 1.17 4.79
CA TYR A 30 0.44 1.20 6.19
C TYR A 30 0.73 -0.22 6.67
N ARG A 31 1.94 -0.45 7.19
CA ARG A 31 2.31 -1.69 7.86
C ARG A 31 1.77 -1.69 9.28
N SER A 32 1.19 -2.82 9.68
CA SER A 32 0.75 -3.00 11.06
C SER A 32 1.95 -2.97 12.03
N PRO A 33 1.83 -2.28 13.18
CA PRO A 33 2.87 -2.28 14.20
C PRO A 33 2.97 -3.62 14.94
N ASN A 34 1.93 -4.46 14.91
CA ASN A 34 1.83 -5.65 15.75
C ASN A 34 2.43 -6.89 15.07
N ARG A 35 3.78 -6.95 14.99
CA ARG A 35 4.42 -8.02 14.21
C ARG A 35 4.23 -9.43 14.77
N SER A 36 3.74 -10.38 13.95
CA SER A 36 3.74 -11.79 14.36
C SER A 36 5.18 -12.26 14.56
N GLN A 37 5.42 -12.91 15.70
CA GLN A 37 6.72 -13.48 16.05
C GLN A 37 7.07 -14.71 15.19
N TYR A 38 6.13 -15.20 14.38
CA TYR A 38 6.29 -16.39 13.56
C TYR A 38 6.53 -16.02 12.09
N PRO A 39 7.74 -16.27 11.55
CA PRO A 39 8.10 -15.87 10.18
C PRO A 39 7.28 -16.58 9.10
N ASN A 40 6.70 -17.74 9.40
CA ASN A 40 5.88 -18.52 8.47
C ASN A 40 4.42 -18.04 8.36
N LYS A 41 4.02 -17.03 9.13
CA LYS A 41 2.65 -16.52 9.11
C LYS A 41 2.56 -15.33 8.17
N THR A 42 2.14 -15.57 6.92
CA THR A 42 1.80 -14.50 5.96
C THR A 42 0.68 -13.64 6.53
N TRP A 43 0.81 -12.34 6.39
CA TRP A 43 -0.18 -11.39 6.90
C TRP A 43 -1.25 -11.08 5.87
N PRO A 44 -2.50 -10.85 6.31
CA PRO A 44 -3.51 -10.36 5.40
C PRO A 44 -3.16 -8.95 4.92
N ILE A 45 -3.45 -8.69 3.65
CA ILE A 45 -3.48 -7.34 3.09
C ILE A 45 -4.93 -6.89 3.08
N ILE A 46 -5.21 -5.75 3.69
CA ILE A 46 -6.54 -5.13 3.65
C ILE A 46 -6.49 -4.02 2.60
N LEU A 47 -7.28 -4.17 1.54
CA LEU A 47 -7.50 -3.11 0.57
C LEU A 47 -8.67 -2.24 1.05
N TRP A 48 -8.41 -0.94 1.25
CA TRP A 48 -9.41 0.04 1.64
C TRP A 48 -9.70 0.99 0.49
N LEU A 49 -10.95 1.05 0.06
CA LEU A 49 -11.41 1.94 -1.01
C LEU A 49 -12.49 2.86 -0.45
N GLN A 50 -12.31 4.17 -0.58
CA GLN A 50 -13.40 5.10 -0.31
C GLN A 50 -14.43 5.05 -1.44
N GLY A 51 -15.70 5.23 -1.08
CA GLY A 51 -16.79 5.31 -2.06
C GLY A 51 -16.85 6.66 -2.78
N GLY A 52 -17.90 6.84 -3.58
CA GLY A 52 -18.06 7.96 -4.52
C GLY A 52 -17.28 7.75 -5.83
N PRO A 53 -17.56 8.49 -6.91
CA PRO A 53 -18.69 9.39 -7.09
C PRO A 53 -19.98 8.60 -7.37
N VAL A 54 -21.12 9.29 -7.29
CA VAL A 54 -22.34 8.86 -7.99
C VAL A 54 -22.18 8.99 -9.49
#